data_AF-A0A4Q0SHF2-F1
#
_entry.id   AF-A0A4Q0SHF2-F1
#
_cell.length_a   1.000
_cell.length_b   1.000
_cell.length_c   1.000
_cell.angle_alpha   90.00
_cell.angle_beta   90.00
_cell.angle_gamma   90.00
#
_symmetry.space_group_name_H-M   'P 1'
#
loop_
_entity.id
_entity.type
_entity.pdbx_description
1 polymer ?
#
loop_
_entity_poly.entity_id
_entity_poly.type
_entity_poly.pdbx_seq_one_letter_code
_entity_poly.pdbx_strand_id
1 'polypeptide(L)' 'MTCHINKVHHVTIITKVATDLGQDEDWLRDVANGVEVEDGAMWVSAIDEDGFQAFTDFSIQRLIEFIQGYIEYPELLKR' A
#
# COMPACT_ATOMS: atom_id res chain seq x y z
N MET A 1 -4.82 1.77 33.85
CA MET A 1 -3.69 1.19 33.09
C MET A 1 -4.06 1.28 31.62
N THR A 2 -3.43 2.16 30.85
CA THR A 2 -3.60 2.16 29.40
C THR A 2 -2.76 1.01 28.85
N CYS A 3 -3.42 -0.07 28.44
CA CYS A 3 -2.75 -1.13 27.69
C CYS A 3 -2.28 -0.50 26.38
N HIS A 4 -0.98 -0.56 26.07
CA HIS A 4 -0.50 -0.07 24.79
C HIS A 4 -1.05 -1.00 23.71
N ILE A 5 -2.08 -0.55 22.99
CA ILE A 5 -2.64 -1.28 21.87
C ILE A 5 -1.61 -1.20 20.76
N ASN A 6 -1.14 -2.34 20.26
CA ASN A 6 -0.35 -2.36 19.04
C ASN A 6 -1.27 -1.87 17.91
N LYS A 7 -1.00 -0.67 17.39
CA LYS A 7 -1.80 -0.04 16.33
C LYS A 7 -1.70 -0.79 15.01
N VAL A 8 -0.68 -1.63 14.85
CA VAL A 8 -0.40 -2.39 13.63
C VAL A 8 -0.31 -3.87 14.00
N HIS A 9 -1.42 -4.58 13.83
CA HIS A 9 -1.53 -6.00 14.20
C HIS A 9 -1.20 -6.94 13.04
N HIS A 10 -1.21 -6.43 11.80
CA HIS A 10 -0.96 -7.20 10.59
C HIS A 10 -0.36 -6.30 9.51
N VAL A 11 0.63 -6.81 8.79
CA VAL A 11 1.33 -6.13 7.71
C VAL A 11 1.48 -7.13 6.56
N THR A 12 1.06 -6.73 5.38
CA THR A 12 1.06 -7.54 4.16
C THR A 12 1.96 -6.89 3.11
N ILE A 13 2.88 -7.66 2.53
CA ILE A 13 3.76 -7.16 1.46
C ILE A 13 3.00 -6.95 0.15
N ILE A 14 3.45 -6.00 -0.68
CA ILE A 14 2.78 -5.63 -1.93
C ILE A 14 2.58 -6.80 -2.90
N THR A 15 3.53 -7.73 -2.98
CA THR A 15 3.42 -8.96 -3.80
C THR A 15 2.18 -9.79 -3.45
N LYS A 16 1.85 -9.89 -2.15
CA LYS A 16 0.67 -10.62 -1.69
C LYS A 16 -0.61 -9.85 -2.02
N VAL A 17 -0.60 -8.53 -1.89
CA VAL A 17 -1.73 -7.67 -2.27
C VAL A 17 -2.01 -7.75 -3.78
N ALA A 18 -0.98 -7.70 -4.62
CA ALA A 18 -1.10 -7.85 -6.08
C ALA A 18 -1.75 -9.19 -6.45
N THR A 19 -1.31 -10.27 -5.79
CA THR A 19 -1.89 -11.61 -5.97
C THR A 19 -3.38 -11.64 -5.58
N ASP A 20 -3.74 -11.05 -4.44
CA ASP A 20 -5.11 -11.07 -3.93
C ASP A 20 -6.06 -10.19 -4.76
N LEU A 21 -5.56 -9.13 -5.40
CA LEU A 21 -6.30 -8.24 -6.30
C LEU A 21 -6.28 -8.69 -7.77
N GLY A 22 -5.46 -9.70 -8.11
CA GLY A 22 -5.25 -10.13 -9.50
C GLY A 22 -4.66 -9.04 -10.40
N GLN A 23 -3.81 -8.16 -9.84
CA GLN A 23 -3.17 -7.05 -10.54
C GLN A 23 -1.68 -7.32 -10.74
N ASP A 24 -1.09 -6.61 -11.71
CA ASP A 24 0.35 -6.59 -11.90
C ASP A 24 1.05 -5.86 -10.75
N GLU A 25 2.13 -6.45 -10.24
CA GLU A 25 2.84 -5.93 -9.06
C GLU A 25 3.58 -4.62 -9.35
N ASP A 26 4.21 -4.50 -10.52
CA ASP A 26 4.94 -3.29 -10.89
C ASP A 26 3.97 -2.11 -11.07
N TRP A 27 2.85 -2.34 -11.76
CA TRP A 27 1.77 -1.36 -11.85
C TRP A 27 1.19 -0.98 -10.48
N LEU A 28 0.96 -1.97 -9.61
CA LEU A 28 0.44 -1.72 -8.26
C LEU A 28 1.43 -0.91 -7.42
N ARG A 29 2.74 -1.12 -7.62
CA ARG A 29 3.79 -0.35 -6.97
C ARG A 29 3.78 1.11 -7.42
N ASP A 30 3.59 1.38 -8.71
CA ASP A 30 3.46 2.75 -9.21
C ASP A 30 2.23 3.47 -8.63
N VAL A 31 1.10 2.76 -8.54
CA VAL A 31 -0.12 3.27 -7.89
C VAL A 31 0.14 3.56 -6.40
N ALA A 32 0.79 2.63 -5.70
CA ALA A 32 1.04 2.75 -4.28
C ALA A 32 2.12 3.79 -3.93
N ASN A 33 3.04 4.09 -4.86
CA ASN A 33 3.98 5.20 -4.74
C ASN A 33 3.29 6.57 -4.71
N GLY A 34 2.08 6.67 -5.28
CA GLY A 34 1.24 7.87 -5.24
C GLY A 34 0.40 8.02 -3.97
N VAL A 35 0.47 7.07 -3.03
CA VAL A 35 -0.31 7.12 -1.78
C VAL A 35 0.51 7.80 -0.69
N GLU A 36 -0.07 8.81 -0.05
CA GLU A 36 0.56 9.53 1.07
C GLU A 36 0.58 8.66 2.34
N VAL A 37 1.51 8.95 3.26
CA VAL A 37 1.59 8.23 4.56
C VAL A 37 0.30 8.36 5.36
N GLU A 38 -0.38 9.50 5.27
CA GLU A 38 -1.67 9.76 5.93
C GLU A 38 -2.80 8.89 5.38
N ASP A 39 -2.69 8.45 4.13
CA ASP A 39 -3.60 7.54 3.45
C ASP A 39 -3.19 6.08 3.59
N GLY A 40 -2.15 5.81 4.39
CA GLY A 40 -1.75 4.47 4.79
C GLY A 40 -0.53 3.92 4.07
N ALA A 41 0.20 4.73 3.30
CA ALA A 41 1.49 4.26 2.78
C ALA A 41 2.46 3.94 3.93
N MET A 42 2.95 2.70 3.96
CA MET A 42 3.95 2.24 4.91
C MET A 42 5.09 1.54 4.17
N TRP A 43 6.32 1.98 4.51
CA TRP A 43 7.55 1.48 3.93
C TRP A 43 8.31 0.68 4.97
N VAL A 44 8.68 -0.56 4.65
CA VAL A 44 9.44 -1.46 5.51
C VAL A 44 10.87 -1.54 4.98
N SER A 45 11.80 -0.84 5.61
CA SER A 45 13.22 -0.90 5.24
C SER A 45 13.79 -2.30 5.53
N ALA A 46 14.31 -2.97 4.49
CA ALA A 46 15.20 -4.12 4.65
C ALA A 46 16.64 -3.64 4.90
N ILE A 47 17.49 -4.53 5.43
CA ILE A 47 18.88 -4.18 5.78
C ILE A 47 19.76 -4.08 4.52
N ASP A 48 19.32 -4.69 3.43
CA ASP A 48 20.16 -5.10 2.32
C ASP A 48 19.83 -4.49 0.94
N GLU A 49 18.61 -4.01 0.66
CA GLU A 49 18.31 -3.13 -0.49
C GLU A 49 16.83 -2.69 -0.45
N ASP A 50 16.51 -1.61 -1.19
CA ASP A 50 15.24 -0.86 -1.24
C ASP A 50 14.06 -1.47 -0.47
N GLY A 51 13.65 -0.79 0.60
CA GLY A 51 12.61 -1.26 1.52
C GLY A 51 11.35 -1.77 0.81
N PHE A 52 10.75 -2.82 1.36
CA PHE A 52 9.51 -3.38 0.86
C PHE A 52 8.33 -2.50 1.26
N GLN A 53 7.45 -2.23 0.30
CA GLN A 53 6.18 -1.59 0.62
C GLN A 53 5.25 -2.61 1.30
N ALA A 54 4.67 -2.22 2.42
CA ALA A 54 3.84 -3.10 3.21
C ALA A 54 2.62 -2.38 3.76
N PHE A 55 1.52 -3.10 3.90
CA PHE A 55 0.22 -2.51 4.18
C PHE A 55 -0.47 -3.21 5.34
N THR A 56 -1.05 -2.41 6.22
CA THR A 56 -2.10 -2.84 7.14
C THR A 56 -3.45 -3.02 6.42
N ASP A 57 -4.41 -3.67 7.06
CA ASP A 57 -5.76 -3.83 6.52
C ASP A 57 -6.43 -2.47 6.22
N PHE A 58 -6.19 -1.45 7.06
CA PHE A 58 -6.68 -0.10 6.84
C PHE A 58 -6.09 0.53 5.58
N SER A 59 -4.76 0.44 5.41
CA SER A 59 -4.09 0.98 4.23
C SER A 59 -4.41 0.21 2.96
N ILE A 60 -4.74 -1.09 3.04
CA ILE A 60 -5.24 -1.86 1.90
C ILE A 60 -6.58 -1.30 1.44
N GLN A 61 -7.49 -1.00 2.36
CA GLN A 61 -8.78 -0.41 2.02
C GLN A 61 -8.62 0.95 1.33
N ARG A 62 -7.72 1.81 1.82
CA ARG A 62 -7.39 3.09 1.17
C ARG A 62 -6.79 2.91 -0.21
N LEU A 63 -5.85 1.99 -0.36
CA LEU A 63 -5.24 1.67 -1.64
C LEU A 63 -6.29 1.24 -2.68
N ILE A 64 -7.31 0.48 -2.28
CA ILE A 64 -8.43 0.10 -3.16
C ILE A 64 -9.21 1.32 -3.64
N GLU A 65 -9.48 2.30 -2.77
CA GLU A 65 -10.14 3.56 -3.13
C GLU A 65 -9.30 4.35 -4.15
N PHE A 66 -7.98 4.40 -3.95
CA PHE A 66 -7.05 5.04 -4.89
C PHE A 66 -6.98 4.31 -6.24
N ILE A 67 -6.90 2.98 -6.24
CA ILE A 67 -6.91 2.15 -7.46
C ILE A 67 -8.17 2.43 -8.28
N GLN A 68 -9.34 2.50 -7.64
CA GLN A 68 -10.59 2.81 -8.33
C GLN A 68 -10.54 4.19 -9.00
N GLY A 69 -9.97 5.19 -8.31
CA GLY A 69 -9.72 6.51 -8.87
C GLY A 69 -8.81 6.47 -10.10
N TYR A 70 -7.74 5.66 -10.10
CA TYR A 70 -6.85 5.52 -11.25
C TYR A 70 -7.44 4.71 -12.42
N ILE A 71 -8.32 3.74 -12.13
CA ILE A 71 -9.05 3.02 -13.18
C ILE A 71 -10.03 3.97 -13.88
N GLU A 72 -10.67 4.85 -13.12
CA GLU A 72 -11.62 5.83 -13.65
C GLU A 72 -10.92 7.01 -14.35
N TYR A 73 -9.76 7.45 -13.83
CA TYR A 73 -8.98 8.60 -14.28
C TYR A 73 -7.48 8.25 -14.38
N PRO A 74 -7.05 7.48 -15.40
CA PRO A 74 -5.68 6.97 -15.53
C PRO A 74 -4.62 8.08 -15.73
N GLU A 75 -5.03 9.27 -16.16
CA GLU A 75 -4.16 10.45 -16.27
C GLU A 75 -3.60 10.93 -14.92
N LEU A 76 -4.21 10.55 -13.79
CA LEU A 76 -3.74 10.94 -12.47
C LEU A 76 -2.39 10.30 -12.10
N LEU A 77 -2.01 9.18 -12.74
CA LEU A 77 -0.72 8.50 -12.53
C LEU A 77 0.46 9.30 -13.10
N LYS A 78 0.21 10.29 -13.96
CA LYS A 78 1.25 11.11 -14.58
C LYS A 78 1.55 12.31 -13.70
N ARG A 79 2.44 12.16 -12.74
CA ARG A 79 3.06 13.32 -12.07
C ARG A 79 4.57 13.16 -11.91
#